data_AF-A0A4Z2H1X4-F1
#
_entry.id   AF-A0A4Z2H1X4-F1
#
_cell.length_a   1.000
_cell.length_b   1.000
_cell.length_c   1.000
_cell.angle_alpha   90.00
_cell.angle_beta   90.00
_cell.angle_gamma   90.00
#
_symmetry.space_group_name_H-M   'P 1'
#
loop_
_entity.id
_entity.type
_entity.pdbx_description
1 polymer ?
#
loop_
_entity_poly.entity_id
_entity_poly.type
_entity_poly.pdbx_seq_one_letter_code
_entity_poly.pdbx_strand_id
1 'polypeptide(L)'
;MERKVAREFRHKVELLIENEAEKDYLYDVLRMYHQSMDLAVLVGDLKLVINEPKRLPLFDAIRPLIPLKHQVEYDLFTPRRSRKLKEVRLDRTHRDGLGLSVRGGLEFGSGLYISQMVKDGQAGNVGLQVGDEIVRINGYSISSCIHEEVISLIKTKKIVSFKVRHVGMIPVKGSSDDPLKWQFVDQFVSESGEKKSSVAGLASIGGKEIKEKKVFLSLVGTKGMGISISSGPTQKPGIYISNVKPGSLSAEVGLEAVKVLKSSRSLTITVLTGAGRELFMTDEERLAVEARRQLDRQELMHQKRVALETNKILKEQQEKEKQRKMEISQKAAEEEERYKKEMEKLEAVEKKHSREWEEDWGAKDRPKSPKSPRTPKSSSPASPESKNAKAKSSPDEASSFTEEDKEEDQDREVSLEPRLSSSQRLELDFL
;
A
#
# COMPACT_ATOMS: atom_id res chain seq x y z
N MET A 1 14.62 12.68 -25.72
CA MET A 1 15.12 13.13 -24.38
C MET A 1 14.92 12.01 -23.37
N GLU A 2 13.88 11.18 -23.56
CA GLU A 2 13.53 10.05 -22.71
C GLU A 2 14.64 8.98 -22.60
N ARG A 3 15.34 8.64 -23.68
CA ARG A 3 16.42 7.62 -23.63
C ARG A 3 17.56 7.95 -22.66
N LYS A 4 17.84 9.24 -22.44
CA LYS A 4 18.84 9.70 -21.48
C LYS A 4 18.31 9.55 -20.05
N VAL A 5 17.07 9.96 -19.81
CA VAL A 5 16.38 9.84 -18.52
C VAL A 5 16.28 8.37 -18.09
N ALA A 6 15.87 7.49 -19.00
CA ALA A 6 15.78 6.05 -18.74
C ALA A 6 17.14 5.44 -18.40
N ARG A 7 18.21 5.85 -19.09
CA ARG A 7 19.58 5.38 -18.80
C ARG A 7 20.07 5.84 -17.43
N GLU A 8 19.86 7.12 -17.10
CA GLU A 8 20.24 7.67 -15.79
C GLU A 8 19.44 7.03 -14.66
N PHE A 9 18.16 6.73 -14.89
CA PHE A 9 17.32 6.00 -13.94
C PHE A 9 17.85 4.58 -13.69
N ARG A 10 18.08 3.80 -14.75
CA ARG A 10 18.62 2.43 -14.63
C ARG A 10 19.96 2.39 -13.88
N HIS A 11 20.86 3.32 -14.21
CA HIS A 11 22.13 3.42 -13.49
C HIS A 11 21.95 3.68 -11.99
N LYS A 12 20.99 4.53 -11.60
CA LYS A 12 20.67 4.75 -10.17
C LYS A 12 20.05 3.52 -9.52
N VAL A 13 19.21 2.77 -10.23
CA VAL A 13 18.62 1.52 -9.74
C VAL A 13 19.73 0.50 -9.46
N GLU A 14 20.66 0.32 -10.39
CA GLU A 14 21.82 -0.57 -10.23
C GLU A 14 22.71 -0.19 -9.03
N LEU A 15 22.86 1.11 -8.75
CA LEU A 15 23.66 1.60 -7.62
C LEU A 15 22.97 1.46 -6.26
N LEU A 16 21.64 1.48 -6.20
CA LEU A 16 20.88 1.59 -4.95
C LEU A 16 20.14 0.30 -4.55
N ILE A 17 19.90 -0.59 -5.51
CA ILE A 17 19.22 -1.87 -5.32
C ILE A 17 20.15 -2.97 -5.80
N GLU A 18 20.52 -3.87 -4.90
CA GLU A 18 21.45 -4.98 -5.20
C GLU A 18 20.70 -6.22 -5.70
N ASN A 19 19.50 -6.48 -5.16
CA ASN A 19 18.70 -7.67 -5.47
C ASN A 19 17.97 -7.53 -6.81
N GLU A 20 18.23 -8.43 -7.76
CA GLU A 20 17.57 -8.45 -9.07
C GLU A 20 16.05 -8.58 -8.96
N ALA A 21 15.53 -9.39 -8.03
CA ALA A 21 14.08 -9.52 -7.86
C ALA A 21 13.42 -8.21 -7.38
N GLU A 22 14.13 -7.39 -6.58
CA GLU A 22 13.64 -6.07 -6.19
C GLU A 22 13.68 -5.07 -7.36
N LYS A 23 14.67 -5.21 -8.27
CA LYS A 23 14.74 -4.41 -9.50
C LYS A 23 13.61 -4.78 -10.45
N ASP A 24 13.39 -6.06 -10.69
CA ASP A 24 12.31 -6.57 -11.54
C ASP A 24 10.95 -6.08 -11.03
N TYR A 25 10.71 -6.21 -9.72
CA TYR A 25 9.50 -5.70 -9.10
C TYR A 25 9.36 -4.18 -9.26
N LEU A 26 10.44 -3.40 -9.08
CA LEU A 26 10.42 -1.95 -9.32
C LEU A 26 10.02 -1.61 -10.77
N TYR A 27 10.58 -2.31 -11.75
CA TYR A 27 10.24 -2.08 -13.16
C TYR A 27 8.81 -2.49 -13.48
N ASP A 28 8.32 -3.60 -12.93
CA ASP A 28 6.94 -4.04 -13.10
C ASP A 28 5.94 -3.04 -12.49
N VAL A 29 6.23 -2.51 -11.30
CA VAL A 29 5.41 -1.47 -10.65
C VAL A 29 5.32 -0.21 -11.52
N LEU A 30 6.43 0.24 -12.11
CA LEU A 30 6.43 1.38 -13.03
C LEU A 30 5.65 1.08 -14.33
N ARG A 31 5.76 -0.14 -14.85
CA ARG A 31 5.02 -0.60 -16.03
C ARG A 31 3.51 -0.65 -15.75
N MET A 32 3.12 -1.13 -14.58
CA MET A 32 1.72 -1.16 -14.13
C MET A 32 1.14 0.24 -13.99
N TYR A 33 1.89 1.18 -13.40
CA TYR A 33 1.46 2.58 -13.32
C TYR A 33 1.21 3.20 -14.70
N HIS A 34 2.03 2.88 -15.70
CA HIS A 34 1.80 3.38 -17.06
C HIS A 34 0.47 2.90 -17.67
N GLN A 35 -0.08 1.78 -17.18
CA GLN A 35 -1.37 1.26 -17.62
C GLN A 35 -2.53 1.81 -16.79
N SER A 36 -2.39 1.84 -15.46
CA SER A 36 -3.47 2.22 -14.54
C SER A 36 -3.59 3.73 -14.34
N MET A 37 -2.49 4.47 -14.49
CA MET A 37 -2.35 5.87 -14.08
C MET A 37 -2.66 6.12 -12.59
N ASP A 38 -2.65 5.08 -11.75
CA ASP A 38 -2.95 5.17 -10.32
C ASP A 38 -1.69 5.47 -9.50
N LEU A 39 -1.59 6.71 -9.03
CA LEU A 39 -0.43 7.20 -8.31
C LEU A 39 -0.35 6.70 -6.87
N ALA A 40 -1.49 6.47 -6.22
CA ALA A 40 -1.55 6.00 -4.85
C ALA A 40 -1.03 4.57 -4.77
N VAL A 41 -1.45 3.71 -5.70
CA VAL A 41 -0.95 2.34 -5.85
C VAL A 41 0.54 2.36 -6.18
N LEU A 42 0.97 3.17 -7.17
CA LEU A 42 2.39 3.32 -7.51
C LEU A 42 3.24 3.63 -6.27
N VAL A 43 2.90 4.68 -5.54
CA VAL A 43 3.74 5.11 -4.40
C VAL A 43 3.69 4.09 -3.26
N GLY A 44 2.55 3.44 -3.03
CA GLY A 44 2.43 2.34 -2.08
C GLY A 44 3.39 1.19 -2.39
N ASP A 45 3.39 0.73 -3.65
CA ASP A 45 4.24 -0.37 -4.10
C ASP A 45 5.72 0.02 -4.13
N LEU A 46 6.04 1.26 -4.54
CA LEU A 46 7.40 1.79 -4.50
C LEU A 46 7.99 1.78 -3.08
N LYS A 47 7.17 2.02 -2.05
CA LYS A 47 7.62 1.98 -0.64
C LYS A 47 8.09 0.59 -0.20
N LEU A 48 7.68 -0.49 -0.88
CA LEU A 48 8.15 -1.85 -0.57
C LEU A 48 9.62 -2.06 -0.95
N VAL A 49 10.06 -1.44 -2.06
CA VAL A 49 11.46 -1.49 -2.52
C VAL A 49 12.28 -0.34 -1.94
N ILE A 50 11.71 0.86 -1.88
CA ILE A 50 12.33 2.07 -1.32
C ILE A 50 12.14 2.06 0.20
N ASN A 51 12.65 1.02 0.84
CA ASN A 51 12.43 0.70 2.25
C ASN A 51 13.58 1.11 3.18
N GLU A 52 14.57 1.85 2.67
CA GLU A 52 15.70 2.37 3.46
C GLU A 52 16.10 3.79 3.01
N PRO A 53 16.68 4.62 3.90
CA PRO A 53 17.03 6.01 3.58
C PRO A 53 17.95 6.17 2.36
N LYS A 54 18.86 5.22 2.15
CA LYS A 54 19.79 5.21 1.01
C LYS A 54 19.09 5.07 -0.33
N ARG A 55 17.92 4.41 -0.36
CA ARG A 55 17.11 4.17 -1.58
C ARG A 55 16.18 5.33 -1.92
N LEU A 56 15.90 6.23 -0.98
CA LEU A 56 15.03 7.39 -1.22
C LEU A 56 15.39 8.28 -2.44
N PRO A 57 16.64 8.38 -2.95
CA PRO A 57 16.92 9.05 -4.22
C PRO A 57 16.23 8.47 -5.44
N LEU A 58 15.67 7.26 -5.33
CA LEU A 58 14.85 6.69 -6.38
C LEU A 58 13.54 7.47 -6.57
N PHE A 59 12.92 8.04 -5.54
CA PHE A 59 11.73 8.87 -5.72
C PHE A 59 12.01 10.08 -6.63
N ASP A 60 13.17 10.74 -6.43
CA ASP A 60 13.62 11.86 -7.27
C ASP A 60 13.96 11.39 -8.70
N ALA A 61 14.45 10.16 -8.86
CA ALA A 61 14.81 9.58 -10.14
C ALA A 61 13.60 9.08 -10.95
N ILE A 62 12.53 8.68 -10.26
CA ILE A 62 11.25 8.25 -10.86
C ILE A 62 10.42 9.46 -11.27
N ARG A 63 10.50 10.59 -10.54
CA ARG A 63 9.71 11.81 -10.83
C ARG A 63 9.68 12.22 -12.32
N PRO A 64 10.79 12.23 -13.08
CA PRO A 64 10.76 12.57 -14.51
C PRO A 64 10.03 11.56 -15.39
N LEU A 65 9.80 10.33 -14.92
CA LEU A 65 9.01 9.30 -15.60
C LEU A 65 7.50 9.50 -15.37
N ILE A 66 7.12 10.33 -14.38
CA ILE A 66 5.73 10.62 -14.04
C ILE A 66 5.21 11.75 -14.95
N PRO A 67 4.03 11.57 -15.61
CA PRO A 67 3.41 12.61 -16.43
C PRO A 67 3.25 13.92 -15.65
N LEU A 68 3.49 15.06 -16.32
CA LEU A 68 3.46 16.40 -15.69
C LEU A 68 2.19 16.66 -14.88
N LYS A 69 1.03 16.18 -15.36
CA LYS A 69 -0.26 16.30 -14.68
C LYS A 69 -0.32 15.63 -13.30
N HIS A 70 0.49 14.58 -13.07
CA HIS A 70 0.52 13.83 -11.81
C HIS A 70 1.71 14.23 -10.91
N GLN A 71 2.63 15.09 -11.37
CA GLN A 71 3.85 15.41 -10.62
C GLN A 71 3.59 16.14 -9.30
N VAL A 72 2.56 16.99 -9.24
CA VAL A 72 2.19 17.68 -7.99
C VAL A 72 1.67 16.69 -6.96
N GLU A 73 0.78 15.79 -7.38
CA GLU A 73 0.24 14.74 -6.52
C GLU A 73 1.32 13.74 -6.08
N TYR A 74 2.26 13.42 -6.96
CA TYR A 74 3.39 12.54 -6.65
C TYR A 74 4.27 13.14 -5.54
N ASP A 75 4.48 14.46 -5.56
CA ASP A 75 5.21 15.16 -4.49
C ASP A 75 4.45 15.22 -3.16
N LEU A 76 3.14 14.99 -3.17
CA LEU A 76 2.34 14.88 -1.95
C LEU A 76 2.43 13.48 -1.34
N PHE A 77 2.48 12.43 -2.16
CA PHE A 77 2.57 11.05 -1.69
C PHE A 77 4.00 10.60 -1.36
N THR A 78 5.02 11.25 -1.92
CA THR A 78 6.43 10.92 -1.65
C THR A 78 7.04 11.80 -0.55
N PRO A 79 7.95 11.27 0.27
CA PRO A 79 8.59 12.04 1.33
C PRO A 79 9.48 13.16 0.77
N ARG A 80 9.28 14.39 1.24
CA ARG A 80 10.05 15.56 0.80
C ARG A 80 11.42 15.61 1.43
N ARG A 81 12.43 15.04 0.78
CA ARG A 81 13.80 15.13 1.29
C ARG A 81 14.41 16.50 1.10
N SER A 82 15.23 16.91 2.06
CA SER A 82 16.07 18.10 1.93
C SER A 82 17.54 17.73 2.11
N ARG A 83 18.37 18.09 1.13
CA ARG A 83 19.85 18.05 1.29
C ARG A 83 20.38 19.21 2.11
N LYS A 84 19.60 20.27 2.29
CA LYS A 84 19.99 21.46 3.06
C LYS A 84 19.81 21.16 4.54
N LEU A 85 20.88 21.38 5.31
CA LEU A 85 20.84 21.30 6.76
C LEU A 85 20.10 22.52 7.33
N LYS A 86 19.19 22.28 8.27
CA LYS A 86 18.51 23.30 9.04
C LYS A 86 19.12 23.37 10.43
N GLU A 87 19.52 24.56 10.88
CA GLU A 87 19.97 24.79 12.25
C GLU A 87 18.85 25.40 13.08
N VAL A 88 18.59 24.85 14.26
CA VAL A 88 17.62 25.35 15.22
C VAL A 88 18.22 25.38 16.61
N ARG A 89 17.77 26.31 17.45
CA ARG A 89 18.19 26.43 18.84
C ARG A 89 16.97 26.25 19.74
N LEU A 90 17.11 25.42 20.76
CA LEU A 90 16.06 25.16 21.73
C LEU A 90 16.56 25.41 23.15
N ASP A 91 15.72 26.01 23.98
CA ASP A 91 15.94 26.23 25.40
C ASP A 91 15.39 25.05 26.23
N ARG A 92 16.28 24.37 26.94
CA ARG A 92 15.94 23.26 27.83
C ARG A 92 15.29 23.71 29.13
N THR A 93 15.37 24.99 29.46
CA THR A 93 14.73 25.56 30.66
C THR A 93 13.27 25.95 30.43
N HIS A 94 12.78 25.83 29.19
CA HIS A 94 11.37 25.99 28.86
C HIS A 94 10.50 25.03 29.68
N ARG A 95 9.34 25.51 30.16
CA ARG A 95 8.44 24.78 31.07
C ARG A 95 8.06 23.39 30.56
N ASP A 96 7.79 23.29 29.26
CA ASP A 96 7.36 22.05 28.61
C ASP A 96 8.52 21.24 28.00
N GLY A 97 9.76 21.62 28.35
CA GLY A 97 10.98 21.04 27.79
C GLY A 97 11.18 21.35 26.31
N LEU A 98 11.85 20.44 25.61
CA LEU A 98 12.14 20.58 24.18
C LEU A 98 10.93 20.29 23.29
N GLY A 99 9.98 19.45 23.74
CA GLY A 99 8.81 19.07 22.96
C GLY A 99 9.08 18.10 21.80
N LEU A 100 10.13 17.26 21.91
CA LEU A 100 10.47 16.23 20.92
C LEU A 100 10.95 14.95 21.61
N SER A 101 10.85 13.82 20.92
CA SER A 101 11.44 12.53 21.32
C SER A 101 12.38 12.03 20.23
N VAL A 102 13.56 11.54 20.62
CA VAL A 102 14.57 11.02 19.70
C VAL A 102 14.73 9.51 19.84
N ARG A 103 15.19 8.84 18.78
CA ARG A 103 15.58 7.43 18.78
C ARG A 103 16.75 7.17 17.84
N GLY A 104 17.28 5.96 17.89
CA GLY A 104 18.48 5.57 17.17
C GLY A 104 19.74 5.89 17.98
N GLY A 105 20.88 5.88 17.32
CA GLY A 105 22.20 5.83 17.95
C GLY A 105 23.05 4.71 17.35
N LEU A 106 24.37 4.87 17.47
CA LEU A 106 25.34 3.97 16.85
C LEU A 106 25.11 2.50 17.19
N GLU A 107 24.74 2.20 18.45
CA GLU A 107 24.46 0.84 18.93
C GLU A 107 23.27 0.18 18.25
N PHE A 108 22.40 0.97 17.60
CA PHE A 108 21.27 0.50 16.82
C PHE A 108 21.56 0.46 15.32
N GLY A 109 22.79 0.78 14.89
CA GLY A 109 23.17 0.85 13.48
C GLY A 109 22.46 1.98 12.73
N SER A 110 22.00 3.01 13.42
CA SER A 110 21.24 4.13 12.85
C SER A 110 21.72 5.48 13.39
N GLY A 111 21.51 6.54 12.61
CA GLY A 111 21.65 7.91 13.11
C GLY A 111 20.61 8.23 14.19
N LEU A 112 20.53 9.51 14.59
CA LEU A 112 19.55 9.96 15.58
C LEU A 112 18.38 10.65 14.91
N TYR A 113 17.15 10.17 15.13
CA TYR A 113 15.95 10.65 14.46
C TYR A 113 14.91 11.17 15.43
N ILE A 114 14.26 12.27 15.06
CA ILE A 114 13.06 12.78 15.75
C ILE A 114 11.89 11.85 15.42
N SER A 115 11.32 11.25 16.46
CA SER A 115 10.28 10.22 16.33
C SER A 115 8.92 10.65 16.83
N GLN A 116 8.86 11.61 17.74
CA GLN A 116 7.62 12.20 18.20
C GLN A 116 7.82 13.69 18.42
N MET A 117 6.73 14.42 18.26
CA MET A 117 6.66 15.87 18.43
C MET A 117 5.50 16.18 19.35
N VAL A 118 5.71 17.07 20.31
CA VAL A 118 4.64 17.58 21.16
C VAL A 118 3.91 18.67 20.40
N LYS A 119 2.58 18.56 20.32
CA LYS A 119 1.73 19.59 19.71
C LYS A 119 1.95 20.94 20.41
N ASP A 120 2.13 21.99 19.62
CA ASP A 120 2.42 23.36 20.07
C ASP A 120 3.70 23.48 20.92
N GLY A 121 4.53 22.43 20.93
CA GLY A 121 5.79 22.38 21.66
C GLY A 121 6.91 23.16 20.97
N GLN A 122 7.93 23.51 21.75
CA GLN A 122 9.04 24.34 21.30
C GLN A 122 9.72 23.84 20.01
N ALA A 123 10.00 22.54 19.94
CA ALA A 123 10.56 21.90 18.74
C ALA A 123 9.68 22.09 17.50
N GLY A 124 8.36 21.96 17.64
CA GLY A 124 7.42 22.12 16.54
C GLY A 124 7.38 23.57 16.06
N ASN A 125 7.41 24.52 17.00
CA ASN A 125 7.34 25.96 16.71
C ASN A 125 8.59 26.46 15.96
N VAL A 126 9.76 25.86 16.17
CA VAL A 126 10.97 26.13 15.36
C VAL A 126 11.00 25.36 14.03
N GLY A 127 9.96 24.58 13.75
CA GLY A 127 9.76 23.80 12.53
C GLY A 127 10.62 22.55 12.44
N LEU A 128 10.94 21.90 13.55
CA LEU A 128 11.40 20.51 13.51
C LEU A 128 10.21 19.59 13.22
N GLN A 129 10.47 18.45 12.59
CA GLN A 129 9.44 17.51 12.18
C GLN A 129 9.83 16.07 12.52
N VAL A 130 8.84 15.20 12.65
CA VAL A 130 9.07 13.75 12.73
C VAL A 130 9.72 13.29 11.42
N GLY A 131 10.76 12.46 11.51
CA GLY A 131 11.55 12.02 10.36
C GLY A 131 12.76 12.92 10.05
N ASP A 132 13.00 13.96 10.86
CA ASP A 132 14.26 14.69 10.84
C ASP A 132 15.38 13.85 11.48
N GLU A 133 16.51 13.75 10.79
CA GLU A 133 17.76 13.21 11.33
C GLU A 133 18.57 14.36 11.94
N ILE A 134 18.94 14.24 13.22
CA ILE A 134 19.85 15.14 13.89
C ILE A 134 21.27 14.72 13.51
N VAL A 135 22.00 15.60 12.82
CA VAL A 135 23.36 15.32 12.34
C VAL A 135 24.44 15.95 13.23
N ARG A 136 24.11 17.04 13.92
CA ARG A 136 25.00 17.70 14.89
C ARG A 136 24.24 18.25 16.08
N ILE A 137 24.91 18.24 17.23
CA ILE A 137 24.42 18.82 18.49
C ILE A 137 25.50 19.75 19.04
N ASN A 138 25.15 21.01 19.29
CA ASN A 138 26.06 22.02 19.83
C ASN A 138 27.36 22.19 19.03
N GLY A 139 27.30 21.94 17.72
CA GLY A 139 28.45 22.00 16.83
C GLY A 139 29.26 20.70 16.74
N TYR A 140 28.95 19.65 17.51
CA TYR A 140 29.62 18.35 17.41
C TYR A 140 28.88 17.40 16.46
N SER A 141 29.63 16.62 15.67
CA SER A 141 29.05 15.51 14.92
C SER A 141 28.71 14.36 15.86
N ILE A 142 27.58 13.70 15.62
CA ILE A 142 27.08 12.61 16.46
C ILE A 142 26.98 11.27 15.72
N SER A 143 27.62 11.14 14.55
CA SER A 143 27.56 9.93 13.72
C SER A 143 28.12 8.68 14.40
N SER A 144 29.01 8.86 15.37
CA SER A 144 29.71 7.79 16.09
C SER A 144 29.34 7.74 17.57
N CYS A 145 28.24 8.39 17.96
CA CYS A 145 27.78 8.42 19.34
C CYS A 145 26.69 7.37 19.57
N ILE A 146 26.75 6.69 20.71
CA ILE A 146 25.63 5.87 21.18
C ILE A 146 24.50 6.77 21.71
N HIS A 147 23.29 6.23 21.85
CA HIS A 147 22.11 7.01 22.26
C HIS A 147 22.35 7.79 23.56
N GLU A 148 22.90 7.14 24.59
CA GLU A 148 23.15 7.77 25.89
C GLU A 148 24.16 8.93 25.82
N GLU A 149 25.16 8.84 24.96
CA GLU A 149 26.14 9.92 24.74
C GLU A 149 25.47 11.13 24.09
N VAL A 150 24.61 10.89 23.10
CA VAL A 150 23.81 11.93 22.45
C VAL A 150 22.90 12.62 23.46
N ILE A 151 22.17 11.85 24.26
CA ILE A 151 21.29 12.42 25.31
C ILE A 151 22.10 13.24 26.31
N SER A 152 23.28 12.77 26.69
CA SER A 152 24.20 13.51 27.55
C SER A 152 24.65 14.81 26.89
N LEU A 153 24.97 14.79 25.60
CA LEU A 153 25.37 15.96 24.82
C LEU A 153 24.26 17.02 24.73
N ILE A 154 23.00 16.60 24.54
CA ILE A 154 21.82 17.49 24.62
C ILE A 154 21.75 18.14 26.00
N LYS A 155 22.09 17.37 27.05
CA LYS A 155 22.01 17.83 28.44
C LYS A 155 23.13 18.77 28.89
N THR A 156 24.18 18.95 28.10
CA THR A 156 25.36 19.76 28.49
C THR A 156 25.09 21.25 28.63
N LYS A 157 24.22 21.84 27.80
CA LYS A 157 23.96 23.28 27.76
C LYS A 157 22.48 23.58 28.04
N LYS A 158 22.20 24.81 28.51
CA LYS A 158 20.82 25.31 28.66
C LYS A 158 20.15 25.48 27.29
N ILE A 159 20.86 26.09 26.34
CA ILE A 159 20.44 26.20 24.95
C ILE A 159 21.16 25.12 24.15
N VAL A 160 20.39 24.24 23.50
CA VAL A 160 20.91 23.22 22.59
C VAL A 160 20.73 23.69 21.15
N SER A 161 21.80 23.61 20.34
CA SER A 161 21.72 23.81 18.89
C SER A 161 21.67 22.46 18.18
N PHE A 162 20.66 22.25 17.34
CA PHE A 162 20.55 21.09 16.47
C PHE A 162 20.79 21.50 15.02
N LYS A 163 21.64 20.76 14.31
CA LYS A 163 21.60 20.73 12.84
C LYS A 163 20.90 19.46 12.41
N VAL A 164 19.87 19.61 11.60
CA VAL A 164 19.02 18.51 11.15
C VAL A 164 18.95 18.45 9.63
N ARG A 165 18.66 17.26 9.09
CA ARG A 165 18.19 17.07 7.71
C ARG A 165 16.87 16.33 7.73
N HIS A 166 15.96 16.68 6.83
CA HIS A 166 14.70 15.95 6.70
C HIS A 166 14.89 14.70 5.85
N VAL A 167 14.59 13.53 6.41
CA VAL A 167 14.68 12.22 5.73
C VAL A 167 13.30 11.68 5.41
N GLY A 168 12.33 11.77 6.33
CA GLY A 168 10.97 11.27 6.15
C GLY A 168 10.81 9.77 6.46
N MET A 169 11.80 9.16 7.12
CA MET A 169 11.75 7.78 7.62
C MET A 169 12.24 7.71 9.06
N ILE A 170 11.80 6.68 9.78
CA ILE A 170 12.09 6.43 11.19
C ILE A 170 12.66 5.02 11.36
N PRO A 171 13.79 4.85 12.08
CA PRO A 171 14.31 3.52 12.40
C PRO A 171 13.42 2.83 13.45
N VAL A 172 13.17 1.53 13.23
CA VAL A 172 12.35 0.67 14.08
C VAL A 172 13.07 -0.66 14.29
N LYS A 173 13.17 -1.07 15.56
CA LYS A 173 13.75 -2.34 15.97
C LYS A 173 12.89 -2.91 17.11
N GLY A 174 12.27 -4.07 16.88
CA GLY A 174 11.27 -4.66 17.80
C GLY A 174 11.90 -5.32 19.03
N SER A 175 13.03 -6.00 18.85
CA SER A 175 13.82 -6.65 19.89
C SER A 175 15.32 -6.54 19.58
N SER A 176 16.20 -6.94 20.51
CA SER A 176 17.65 -6.94 20.28
C SER A 176 18.06 -7.75 19.05
N ASP A 177 17.30 -8.80 18.77
CA ASP A 177 17.62 -9.83 17.77
C ASP A 177 17.00 -9.52 16.40
N ASP A 178 16.05 -8.59 16.35
CA ASP A 178 15.45 -8.16 15.09
C ASP A 178 16.41 -7.30 14.26
N PRO A 179 16.42 -7.47 12.92
CA PRO A 179 17.14 -6.55 12.05
C PRO A 179 16.54 -5.13 12.15
N LEU A 180 17.40 -4.13 11.97
CA LEU A 180 16.96 -2.74 11.85
C LEU A 180 16.05 -2.60 10.63
N LYS A 181 14.84 -2.06 10.83
CA LYS A 181 13.90 -1.74 9.76
C LYS A 181 13.63 -0.24 9.74
N TRP A 182 13.13 0.25 8.63
CA TRP A 182 12.72 1.65 8.48
C TRP A 182 11.24 1.72 8.13
N GLN A 183 10.55 2.67 8.75
CA GLN A 183 9.16 2.98 8.45
C GLN A 183 9.07 4.43 7.96
N PHE A 184 8.16 4.69 7.03
CA PHE A 184 7.82 6.06 6.67
C PHE A 184 7.05 6.74 7.81
N VAL A 185 7.16 8.06 7.88
CA VAL A 185 6.56 8.85 8.99
C VAL A 185 5.04 8.67 9.06
N ASP A 186 4.36 8.59 7.92
CA ASP A 186 2.91 8.37 7.83
C ASP A 186 2.50 7.05 8.48
N GLN A 187 3.19 5.95 8.16
CA GLN A 187 2.98 4.64 8.76
C GLN A 187 3.31 4.65 10.25
N PHE A 188 4.47 5.21 10.61
CA PHE A 188 4.96 5.23 11.98
C PHE A 188 4.03 6.02 12.92
N VAL A 189 3.54 7.18 12.48
CA VAL A 189 2.63 8.01 13.28
C VAL A 189 1.26 7.35 13.39
N SER A 190 0.76 6.72 12.32
CA SER A 190 -0.53 6.00 12.33
C SER A 190 -0.55 4.87 13.35
N GLU A 191 0.53 4.08 13.43
CA GLU A 191 0.68 3.01 14.43
C GLU A 191 0.74 3.58 15.87
N SER A 192 1.29 4.78 16.05
CA SER A 192 1.38 5.44 17.36
C SER A 192 0.12 6.21 17.78
N GLY A 193 -0.75 6.56 16.83
CA GLY A 193 -1.78 7.58 16.98
C GLY A 193 -3.21 7.08 17.16
N GLU A 194 -3.58 5.89 16.66
CA GLU A 194 -5.00 5.51 16.61
C GLU A 194 -5.28 4.07 17.05
N LYS A 195 -5.66 3.94 18.33
CA LYS A 195 -6.78 3.06 18.69
C LYS A 195 -8.06 3.70 18.19
N LYS A 196 -8.45 3.49 16.93
CA LYS A 196 -9.85 3.53 16.49
C LYS A 196 -10.12 2.46 15.45
N SER A 197 -11.12 1.64 15.76
CA SER A 197 -11.69 0.59 14.93
C SER A 197 -12.15 1.15 13.58
N SER A 198 -11.67 0.56 12.48
CA SER A 198 -12.41 0.37 11.23
C SER A 198 -11.77 -0.76 10.45
N VAL A 199 -12.62 -1.68 9.99
CA VAL A 199 -12.29 -3.00 9.43
C VAL A 199 -11.79 -2.88 7.99
N ALA A 200 -10.58 -3.40 7.71
CA ALA A 200 -10.24 -4.07 6.45
C ALA A 200 -8.91 -4.83 6.56
N GLY A 201 -8.98 -6.17 6.50
CA GLY A 201 -7.96 -6.98 5.82
C GLY A 201 -6.67 -7.38 6.55
N LEU A 202 -6.77 -8.43 7.37
CA LEU A 202 -5.77 -9.52 7.52
C LEU A 202 -4.32 -9.17 7.95
N ALA A 203 -4.10 -9.12 9.26
CA ALA A 203 -2.99 -9.85 9.92
C ALA A 203 -3.20 -9.84 11.44
N SER A 204 -3.66 -10.96 11.99
CA SER A 204 -3.58 -11.22 13.43
C SER A 204 -2.13 -11.57 13.78
N ILE A 205 -1.42 -10.66 14.43
CA ILE A 205 -0.32 -11.03 15.33
C ILE A 205 -0.56 -10.27 16.64
N GLY A 206 -1.14 -10.99 17.61
CA GLY A 206 -1.26 -10.54 18.98
C GLY A 206 0.12 -10.41 19.62
N GLY A 207 0.71 -9.21 19.55
CA GLY A 207 1.78 -8.78 20.43
C GLY A 207 1.18 -7.94 21.55
N LYS A 208 1.18 -8.44 22.79
CA LYS A 208 0.94 -7.57 23.96
C LYS A 208 2.08 -6.55 24.02
N GLU A 209 1.83 -5.34 23.51
CA GLU A 209 2.70 -4.19 23.73
C GLU A 209 2.86 -3.96 25.23
N ILE A 210 4.09 -4.12 25.73
CA ILE A 210 4.45 -3.76 27.09
C ILE A 210 4.60 -2.23 27.10
N LYS A 211 3.59 -1.53 27.61
CA LYS A 211 3.60 -0.06 27.71
C LYS A 211 4.37 0.36 28.97
N GLU A 212 5.50 1.02 28.78
CA GLU A 212 6.21 1.68 29.87
C GLU A 212 5.39 2.87 30.40
N LYS A 213 4.99 2.84 31.68
CA LYS A 213 4.42 4.00 32.37
C LYS A 213 5.49 4.65 33.24
N LYS A 214 5.85 5.90 32.94
CA LYS A 214 6.73 6.73 33.79
C LYS A 214 5.90 7.44 34.85
N VAL A 215 6.23 7.25 36.13
CA VAL A 215 5.59 7.94 37.26
C VAL A 215 6.57 8.90 37.92
N PHE A 216 6.13 10.13 38.14
CA PHE A 216 6.90 11.16 38.88
C PHE A 216 6.32 11.31 40.28
N LEU A 217 7.12 11.06 41.31
CA LEU A 217 6.75 11.25 42.72
C LEU A 217 7.54 12.43 43.27
N SER A 218 6.83 13.47 43.71
CA SER A 218 7.44 14.63 44.37
C SER A 218 7.37 14.45 45.89
N LEU A 219 8.52 14.28 46.53
CA LEU A 219 8.63 14.20 47.99
C LEU A 219 8.82 15.61 48.55
N VAL A 220 7.71 16.30 48.81
CA VAL A 220 7.72 17.54 49.60
C VAL A 220 7.24 17.20 51.01
N GLY A 221 8.18 17.16 51.96
CA GLY A 221 7.91 16.82 53.38
C GLY A 221 8.48 15.46 53.82
N THR A 222 8.64 15.26 55.13
CA THR A 222 9.32 14.11 55.76
C THR A 222 8.55 12.78 55.72
N LYS A 223 7.47 12.67 54.94
CA LYS A 223 6.74 11.41 54.74
C LYS A 223 7.40 10.61 53.62
N GLY A 224 8.00 9.47 53.96
CA GLY A 224 8.63 8.57 52.98
C GLY A 224 7.64 8.04 51.92
N MET A 225 8.16 7.52 50.81
CA MET A 225 7.37 7.07 49.65
C MET A 225 6.37 5.93 49.94
N GLY A 226 6.55 5.20 51.03
CA GLY A 226 5.69 4.06 51.38
C GLY A 226 5.93 2.79 50.56
N ILE A 227 7.14 2.62 49.99
CA ILE A 227 7.55 1.41 49.28
C ILE A 227 8.72 0.72 49.96
N SER A 228 8.75 -0.61 49.87
CA SER A 228 9.90 -1.43 50.24
C SER A 228 10.60 -1.94 48.97
N ILE A 229 11.93 -1.97 48.98
CA ILE A 229 12.73 -2.51 47.88
C ILE A 229 13.56 -3.73 48.30
N SER A 230 13.72 -4.71 47.41
CA SER A 230 14.54 -5.90 47.62
C SER A 230 15.44 -6.18 46.40
N SER A 231 16.52 -6.94 46.61
CA SER A 231 17.34 -7.47 45.52
C SER A 231 16.64 -8.64 44.83
N GLY A 232 16.81 -8.72 43.52
CA GLY A 232 16.27 -9.80 42.69
C GLY A 232 17.01 -11.12 42.83
N PRO A 233 16.38 -12.23 42.38
CA PRO A 233 17.01 -13.54 42.31
C PRO A 233 18.16 -13.56 41.30
N THR A 234 19.09 -14.50 41.48
CA THR A 234 20.35 -14.61 40.71
C THR A 234 20.14 -14.76 39.20
N GLN A 235 19.01 -15.31 38.78
CA GLN A 235 18.65 -15.53 37.37
C GLN A 235 18.22 -14.24 36.64
N LYS A 236 17.73 -13.24 37.38
CA LYS A 236 17.35 -11.91 36.86
C LYS A 236 17.72 -10.83 37.89
N PRO A 237 19.00 -10.42 37.93
CA PRO A 237 19.46 -9.43 38.90
C PRO A 237 18.79 -8.06 38.64
N GLY A 238 18.34 -7.41 39.72
CA GLY A 238 17.67 -6.11 39.67
C GLY A 238 17.15 -5.66 41.04
N ILE A 239 16.60 -4.45 41.15
CA ILE A 239 15.94 -3.94 42.36
C ILE A 239 14.43 -4.02 42.16
N TYR A 240 13.72 -4.60 43.12
CA TYR A 240 12.31 -4.94 43.05
C TYR A 240 11.54 -4.18 44.12
N ILE A 241 10.34 -3.70 43.82
CA ILE A 241 9.42 -3.20 44.84
C ILE A 241 8.73 -4.42 45.46
N SER A 242 9.00 -4.68 46.74
CA SER A 242 8.47 -5.83 47.47
C SER A 242 7.16 -5.53 48.17
N ASN A 243 6.89 -4.25 48.49
CA ASN A 243 5.67 -3.85 49.17
C ASN A 243 5.32 -2.38 48.87
N VAL A 244 4.02 -2.05 48.84
CA VAL A 244 3.48 -0.70 48.75
C VAL A 244 2.48 -0.51 49.89
N LYS A 245 2.76 0.42 50.81
CA LYS A 245 1.93 0.68 52.00
C LYS A 245 0.59 1.31 51.57
N PRO A 246 -0.56 0.77 51.98
CA PRO A 246 -1.87 1.38 51.72
C PRO A 246 -1.94 2.81 52.27
N GLY A 247 -2.52 3.74 51.50
CA GLY A 247 -2.63 5.16 51.86
C GLY A 247 -1.31 5.96 51.78
N SER A 248 -0.28 5.41 51.12
CA SER A 248 0.95 6.14 50.82
C SER A 248 0.89 6.83 49.45
N LEU A 249 1.77 7.81 49.23
CA LEU A 249 1.92 8.48 47.93
C LEU A 249 2.11 7.48 46.79
N SER A 250 2.81 6.37 47.04
CA SER A 250 3.02 5.32 46.06
C SER A 250 1.75 4.52 45.73
N ALA A 251 0.86 4.31 46.71
CA ALA A 251 -0.43 3.68 46.48
C ALA A 251 -1.39 4.60 45.71
N GLU A 252 -1.37 5.91 46.00
CA GLU A 252 -2.23 6.91 45.34
C GLU A 252 -1.92 7.07 43.84
N VAL A 253 -0.65 6.96 43.45
CA VAL A 253 -0.24 6.98 42.03
C VAL A 253 -0.38 5.61 41.35
N GLY A 254 -0.92 4.61 42.05
CA GLY A 254 -1.19 3.27 41.51
C GLY A 254 0.06 2.41 41.30
N LEU A 255 1.10 2.56 42.13
CA LEU A 255 2.21 1.59 42.11
C LEU A 255 1.75 0.26 42.69
N GLU A 256 1.94 -0.80 41.91
CA GLU A 256 1.79 -2.19 42.34
C GLU A 256 3.17 -2.85 42.44
N ALA A 257 3.30 -3.90 43.24
CA ALA A 257 4.57 -4.59 43.48
C ALA A 257 5.05 -5.36 42.24
N VAL A 258 5.74 -4.71 41.27
CA VAL A 258 6.34 -5.37 40.08
C VAL A 258 7.56 -4.60 39.49
N LYS A 259 8.68 -5.34 39.24
CA LYS A 259 9.86 -5.22 38.30
C LYS A 259 10.28 -3.83 37.72
N VAL A 260 11.53 -3.41 37.48
CA VAL A 260 12.95 -3.58 37.92
C VAL A 260 13.58 -2.19 37.69
N LEU A 261 14.29 -1.63 38.68
CA LEU A 261 15.03 -0.37 38.52
C LEU A 261 16.44 -0.62 37.94
N LYS A 262 16.86 0.17 36.95
CA LYS A 262 18.28 0.34 36.64
C LYS A 262 18.64 1.84 36.63
N SER A 263 19.46 2.20 37.62
CA SER A 263 20.38 3.35 37.69
C SER A 263 19.88 4.73 37.21
N SER A 264 19.56 5.61 38.17
CA SER A 264 19.96 7.03 38.14
C SER A 264 19.77 7.67 39.52
N ARG A 265 20.59 8.68 39.85
CA ARG A 265 20.56 9.46 41.12
C ARG A 265 19.32 10.39 41.26
N SER A 266 18.21 10.03 40.62
CA SER A 266 16.87 10.58 40.78
C SER A 266 15.90 9.47 40.38
N LEU A 267 15.11 8.97 41.34
CA LEU A 267 14.26 7.79 41.16
C LEU A 267 13.19 8.05 40.07
N THR A 268 13.21 7.26 38.99
CA THR A 268 12.11 7.15 38.01
C THR A 268 11.61 5.70 38.06
N ILE A 269 10.32 5.49 38.35
CA ILE A 269 9.72 4.16 38.50
C ILE A 269 8.91 3.85 37.23
N THR A 270 9.18 2.68 36.63
CA THR A 270 8.50 2.16 35.45
C THR A 270 7.73 0.89 35.82
N VAL A 271 6.40 0.93 35.73
CA VAL A 271 5.53 -0.24 35.98
C VAL A 271 5.22 -0.94 34.66
N LEU A 272 5.60 -2.22 34.55
CA LEU A 272 5.32 -3.08 33.38
C LEU A 272 4.10 -3.96 33.70
N THR A 273 2.91 -3.55 33.31
CA THR A 273 1.72 -4.39 33.44
C THR A 273 1.76 -5.55 32.45
N GLY A 274 1.80 -6.79 32.94
CA GLY A 274 1.42 -7.97 32.15
C GLY A 274 2.38 -9.16 32.13
N ALA A 275 3.58 -9.07 32.71
CA ALA A 275 4.51 -10.20 32.79
C ALA A 275 4.59 -10.72 34.25
N GLY A 276 4.28 -12.00 34.45
CA GLY A 276 4.36 -12.66 35.77
C GLY A 276 3.02 -13.12 36.37
N ARG A 277 1.89 -12.96 35.68
CA ARG A 277 0.59 -13.49 36.12
C ARG A 277 0.62 -15.01 36.35
N GLU A 278 1.40 -15.71 35.53
CA GLU A 278 1.61 -17.16 35.57
C GLU A 278 2.32 -17.64 36.85
N LEU A 279 3.00 -16.75 37.59
CA LEU A 279 3.67 -17.08 38.86
C LEU A 279 2.72 -17.04 40.06
N PHE A 280 1.47 -16.60 39.87
CA PHE A 280 0.44 -16.47 40.89
C PHE A 280 -0.90 -17.12 40.48
N MET A 281 -0.91 -17.92 39.41
CA MET A 281 -2.08 -18.71 39.01
C MET A 281 -2.17 -19.96 39.88
N THR A 282 -3.38 -20.31 40.31
CA THR A 282 -3.62 -21.63 40.91
C THR A 282 -3.45 -22.72 39.84
N ASP A 283 -3.15 -23.95 40.24
CA ASP A 283 -2.99 -25.07 39.29
C ASP A 283 -4.25 -25.27 38.42
N GLU A 284 -5.43 -25.00 39.00
CA GLU A 284 -6.72 -25.04 38.29
C GLU A 284 -6.83 -23.95 37.22
N GLU A 285 -6.46 -22.71 37.53
CA GLU A 285 -6.45 -21.63 36.55
C GLU A 285 -5.44 -21.90 35.43
N ARG A 286 -4.29 -22.50 35.76
CA ARG A 286 -3.25 -22.82 34.77
C ARG A 286 -3.74 -23.88 33.79
N LEU A 287 -4.36 -24.95 34.29
CA LEU A 287 -4.95 -26.00 33.48
C LEU A 287 -6.10 -25.47 32.60
N ALA A 288 -6.94 -24.58 33.13
CA ALA A 288 -8.02 -23.97 32.35
C ALA A 288 -7.49 -23.09 31.20
N VAL A 289 -6.42 -22.33 31.42
CA VAL A 289 -5.77 -21.52 30.37
C VAL A 289 -5.08 -22.40 29.34
N GLU A 290 -4.40 -23.47 29.75
CA GLU A 290 -3.80 -24.43 28.82
C GLU A 290 -4.86 -25.17 28.00
N ALA A 291 -5.96 -25.60 28.61
CA ALA A 291 -7.08 -26.25 27.91
C ALA A 291 -7.73 -25.31 26.89
N ARG A 292 -7.94 -24.04 27.25
CA ARG A 292 -8.51 -23.05 26.32
C ARG A 292 -7.56 -22.76 25.16
N ARG A 293 -6.26 -22.62 25.42
CA ARG A 293 -5.24 -22.48 24.37
C ARG A 293 -5.19 -23.70 23.43
N GLN A 294 -5.38 -24.91 23.96
CA GLN A 294 -5.45 -26.12 23.13
C GLN A 294 -6.70 -26.13 22.25
N LEU A 295 -7.84 -25.71 22.78
CA LEU A 295 -9.09 -25.58 22.03
C LEU A 295 -8.96 -24.55 20.90
N ASP A 296 -8.45 -23.36 21.22
CA ASP A 296 -8.16 -22.30 20.25
C ASP A 296 -7.19 -22.79 19.15
N ARG A 297 -6.18 -23.58 19.51
CA ARG A 297 -5.22 -24.17 18.56
C ARG A 297 -5.88 -25.21 17.66
N GLN A 298 -6.79 -26.03 18.19
CA GLN A 298 -7.53 -27.02 17.40
C GLN A 298 -8.48 -26.34 16.42
N GLU A 299 -9.22 -25.31 16.86
CA GLU A 299 -10.09 -24.52 15.99
C GLU A 299 -9.31 -23.83 14.88
N LEU A 300 -8.16 -23.22 15.20
CA LEU A 300 -7.31 -22.57 14.21
C LEU A 300 -6.76 -23.57 13.17
N MET A 301 -6.35 -24.76 13.63
CA MET A 301 -5.88 -25.82 12.72
C MET A 301 -7.01 -26.37 11.85
N HIS A 302 -8.24 -26.45 12.37
CA HIS A 302 -9.42 -26.83 11.62
C HIS A 302 -9.78 -25.78 10.56
N GLN A 303 -9.85 -24.50 10.93
CA GLN A 303 -10.07 -23.39 9.99
C GLN A 303 -9.00 -23.36 8.90
N LYS A 304 -7.72 -23.56 9.25
CA LYS A 304 -6.62 -23.64 8.28
C LYS A 304 -6.80 -24.81 7.31
N ARG A 305 -7.26 -25.97 7.77
CA ARG A 305 -7.53 -27.14 6.92
C ARG A 305 -8.66 -26.85 5.93
N VAL A 306 -9.78 -26.32 6.43
CA VAL A 306 -10.93 -25.95 5.60
C VAL A 306 -10.53 -24.91 4.55
N ALA A 307 -9.76 -23.89 4.94
CA ALA A 307 -9.27 -22.86 4.01
C ALA A 307 -8.33 -23.41 2.94
N LEU A 308 -7.48 -24.40 3.25
CA LEU A 308 -6.63 -25.05 2.25
C LEU A 308 -7.44 -25.91 1.27
N GLU A 309 -8.45 -26.61 1.77
CA GLU A 309 -9.33 -27.44 0.96
C GLU A 309 -10.20 -26.59 0.01
N THR A 310 -10.76 -25.48 0.50
CA THR A 310 -11.53 -24.54 -0.35
C THR A 310 -10.66 -23.90 -1.42
N ASN A 311 -9.43 -23.49 -1.10
CA ASN A 311 -8.48 -22.97 -2.09
C ASN A 311 -8.11 -24.00 -3.15
N LYS A 312 -7.96 -25.27 -2.75
CA LYS A 312 -7.69 -26.37 -3.70
C LYS A 312 -8.86 -26.55 -4.66
N ILE A 313 -10.10 -26.60 -4.16
CA ILE A 313 -11.30 -26.73 -5.00
C ILE A 313 -11.44 -25.54 -5.96
N LEU A 314 -11.21 -24.33 -5.47
CA LEU A 314 -11.28 -23.12 -6.30
C LEU A 314 -10.27 -23.17 -7.46
N LYS A 315 -9.05 -23.60 -7.18
CA LYS A 315 -8.00 -23.76 -8.19
C LYS A 315 -8.35 -24.82 -9.23
N GLU A 316 -8.87 -25.97 -8.80
CA GLU A 316 -9.35 -27.03 -9.71
C GLU A 316 -10.53 -26.57 -10.58
N GLN A 317 -11.45 -25.77 -10.03
CA GLN A 317 -12.55 -25.18 -10.80
C GLN A 317 -12.05 -24.19 -11.86
N GLN A 318 -11.11 -23.31 -11.50
CA GLN A 318 -10.52 -22.36 -12.45
C GLN A 318 -9.78 -23.07 -13.58
N GLU A 319 -9.06 -24.15 -13.29
CA GLU A 319 -8.35 -24.94 -14.29
C GLU A 319 -9.32 -25.65 -15.24
N LYS A 320 -10.39 -26.27 -14.72
CA LYS A 320 -11.46 -26.84 -15.55
C LYS A 320 -12.18 -25.80 -16.40
N GLU A 321 -12.38 -24.58 -15.90
CA GLU A 321 -12.97 -23.50 -16.68
C GLU A 321 -12.05 -23.03 -17.80
N LYS A 322 -10.74 -22.92 -17.53
CA LYS A 322 -9.72 -22.64 -18.56
C LYS A 322 -9.68 -23.72 -19.63
N GLN A 323 -9.74 -25.00 -19.24
CA GLN A 323 -9.78 -26.12 -20.19
C GLN A 323 -11.03 -26.06 -21.07
N ARG A 324 -12.21 -25.84 -20.50
CA ARG A 324 -13.45 -25.68 -21.28
C ARG A 324 -13.38 -24.49 -22.24
N LYS A 325 -12.83 -23.35 -21.80
CA LYS A 325 -12.62 -22.18 -22.66
C LYS A 325 -11.67 -22.46 -23.82
N MET A 326 -10.57 -23.18 -23.57
CA MET A 326 -9.63 -23.60 -24.61
C MET A 326 -10.28 -24.56 -25.61
N GLU A 327 -11.06 -25.54 -25.15
CA GLU A 327 -11.76 -26.49 -26.03
C GLU A 327 -12.80 -25.78 -26.91
N ILE A 328 -13.56 -24.83 -26.34
CA ILE A 328 -14.52 -24.01 -27.10
C ILE A 328 -13.78 -23.16 -28.15
N SER A 329 -12.68 -22.50 -27.75
CA SER A 329 -11.87 -21.69 -28.67
C SER A 329 -11.28 -22.52 -29.80
N GLN A 330 -10.84 -23.76 -29.50
CA GLN A 330 -10.32 -24.67 -30.51
C GLN A 330 -11.40 -25.12 -31.49
N LYS A 331 -12.59 -25.51 -31.00
CA LYS A 331 -13.72 -25.87 -31.86
C LYS A 331 -14.16 -24.71 -32.75
N ALA A 332 -14.21 -23.50 -32.20
CA ALA A 332 -14.51 -22.29 -32.97
C ALA A 332 -13.48 -22.04 -34.09
N ALA A 333 -12.18 -22.21 -33.79
CA ALA A 333 -11.13 -22.07 -34.80
C ALA A 333 -11.20 -23.16 -35.89
N GLU A 334 -11.51 -24.40 -35.52
CA GLU A 334 -11.70 -25.50 -36.47
C GLU A 334 -12.92 -25.26 -37.38
N GLU A 335 -14.00 -24.70 -36.84
CA GLU A 335 -15.20 -24.34 -37.60
C GLU A 335 -14.93 -23.16 -38.55
N GLU A 336 -14.18 -22.15 -38.11
CA GLU A 336 -13.76 -21.01 -38.94
C GLU A 336 -12.87 -21.47 -40.11
N GLU A 337 -11.93 -22.40 -39.87
CA GLU A 337 -11.12 -23.03 -40.91
C GLU A 337 -11.96 -23.82 -41.92
N ARG A 338 -13.01 -24.53 -41.47
CA ARG A 338 -13.95 -25.21 -42.37
C ARG A 338 -14.72 -24.22 -43.22
N TYR A 339 -15.27 -23.18 -42.59
CA TYR A 339 -16.01 -22.13 -43.28
C TYR A 339 -15.14 -21.43 -44.32
N LYS A 340 -13.89 -21.13 -43.98
CA LYS A 340 -12.91 -20.54 -44.90
C LYS A 340 -12.64 -21.43 -46.12
N LYS A 341 -12.48 -22.74 -45.93
CA LYS A 341 -12.29 -23.71 -47.04
C LYS A 341 -13.53 -23.83 -47.91
N GLU A 342 -14.73 -23.73 -47.33
CA GLU A 342 -15.98 -23.74 -48.08
C GLU A 342 -16.14 -22.46 -48.93
N MET A 343 -15.83 -21.30 -48.35
CA MET A 343 -15.78 -20.02 -49.07
C MET A 343 -14.78 -20.04 -50.23
N GLU A 344 -13.58 -20.59 -50.03
CA GLU A 344 -12.58 -20.72 -51.10
C GLU A 344 -13.05 -21.63 -52.25
N LYS A 345 -13.76 -22.73 -51.93
CA LYS A 345 -14.38 -23.59 -52.96
C LYS A 345 -15.47 -22.86 -53.74
N LEU A 346 -16.32 -22.10 -53.05
CA LEU A 346 -17.36 -21.29 -53.69
C LEU A 346 -16.73 -20.24 -54.62
N GLU A 347 -15.70 -19.52 -54.17
CA GLU A 347 -14.97 -18.54 -54.98
C GLU A 347 -14.28 -19.22 -56.18
N ALA A 348 -13.73 -20.42 -56.02
CA ALA A 348 -13.12 -21.17 -57.10
C ALA A 348 -14.15 -21.64 -58.14
N VAL A 349 -15.35 -22.06 -57.71
CA VAL A 349 -16.47 -22.40 -58.60
C VAL A 349 -16.98 -21.16 -59.31
N GLU A 350 -17.14 -20.03 -58.61
CA GLU A 350 -17.55 -18.76 -59.20
C GLU A 350 -16.53 -18.26 -60.23
N LYS A 351 -15.23 -18.34 -59.93
CA LYS A 351 -14.17 -18.02 -60.90
C LYS A 351 -14.18 -18.94 -62.12
N LYS A 352 -14.46 -20.24 -61.94
CA LYS A 352 -14.60 -21.17 -63.07
C LYS A 352 -15.81 -20.82 -63.92
N HIS A 353 -16.98 -20.66 -63.30
CA HIS A 353 -18.20 -20.27 -63.99
C HIS A 353 -18.06 -18.92 -64.70
N SER A 354 -17.37 -17.95 -64.08
CA SER A 354 -17.07 -16.65 -64.70
C SER A 354 -16.14 -16.78 -65.90
N ARG A 355 -15.13 -17.67 -65.84
CA ARG A 355 -14.24 -17.96 -66.98
C ARG A 355 -14.98 -18.68 -68.10
N GLU A 356 -15.79 -19.69 -67.77
CA GLU A 356 -16.62 -20.42 -68.74
C GLU A 356 -17.62 -19.48 -69.42
N TRP A 357 -18.25 -18.57 -68.68
CA TRP A 357 -19.14 -17.55 -69.24
C TRP A 357 -18.39 -16.56 -70.15
N GLU A 358 -17.18 -16.16 -69.77
CA GLU A 358 -16.31 -15.29 -70.61
C GLU A 358 -15.82 -16.01 -71.87
N GLU A 359 -15.57 -17.31 -71.82
CA GLU A 359 -15.21 -18.14 -72.98
C GLU A 359 -16.41 -18.37 -73.92
N ASP A 360 -17.59 -18.68 -73.39
CA ASP A 360 -18.79 -18.96 -74.18
C ASP A 360 -19.46 -17.70 -74.75
N TRP A 361 -19.32 -16.55 -74.08
CA TRP A 361 -20.07 -15.33 -74.41
C TRP A 361 -19.24 -14.03 -74.47
N GLY A 362 -17.97 -14.02 -74.03
CA GLY A 362 -17.13 -12.82 -73.96
C GLY A 362 -16.58 -12.32 -75.31
N ALA A 363 -16.73 -13.10 -76.38
CA ALA A 363 -16.36 -12.72 -77.74
C ALA A 363 -17.56 -12.68 -78.70
N LYS A 364 -18.62 -11.94 -78.35
CA LYS A 364 -19.55 -11.43 -79.37
C LYS A 364 -20.02 -10.01 -79.06
N ASP A 365 -19.63 -9.13 -79.96
CA ASP A 365 -20.17 -7.80 -80.25
C ASP A 365 -19.93 -6.67 -79.23
N ARG A 366 -18.83 -5.95 -79.47
CA ARG A 366 -18.78 -4.51 -79.26
C ARG A 366 -18.59 -3.78 -80.59
N PRO A 367 -19.58 -3.00 -81.06
CA PRO A 367 -19.32 -1.90 -81.98
C PRO A 367 -19.58 -0.52 -81.36
N LYS A 368 -18.95 0.47 -81.99
CA LYS A 368 -18.76 1.89 -81.63
C LYS A 368 -20.07 2.72 -81.70
N SER A 369 -20.18 3.75 -80.85
CA SER A 369 -21.17 4.85 -80.90
C SER A 369 -20.92 5.84 -82.07
N PRO A 370 -21.86 6.72 -82.57
CA PRO A 370 -22.78 7.59 -81.79
C PRO A 370 -24.12 8.16 -82.42
N LYS A 371 -24.86 8.94 -81.58
CA LYS A 371 -25.87 10.05 -81.76
C LYS A 371 -27.40 9.82 -81.91
N SER A 372 -28.16 10.61 -81.11
CA SER A 372 -29.62 10.69 -80.77
C SER A 372 -30.51 11.45 -81.81
N PRO A 373 -31.88 11.59 -81.74
CA PRO A 373 -32.69 12.06 -80.57
C PRO A 373 -34.19 11.64 -80.38
N ARG A 374 -34.74 12.02 -79.19
CA ARG A 374 -36.14 12.32 -78.74
C ARG A 374 -37.07 11.25 -78.12
N THR A 375 -37.55 11.61 -76.91
CA THR A 375 -38.57 11.09 -75.95
C THR A 375 -40.03 11.25 -76.44
N PRO A 376 -41.14 10.75 -75.80
CA PRO A 376 -41.35 10.50 -74.34
C PRO A 376 -42.33 9.38 -73.84
N LYS A 377 -42.26 9.12 -72.51
CA LYS A 377 -43.27 8.75 -71.47
C LYS A 377 -44.37 7.68 -71.72
N SER A 378 -44.47 6.70 -70.79
CA SER A 378 -45.68 6.34 -69.99
C SER A 378 -45.39 5.10 -69.09
N SER A 379 -45.29 5.26 -67.76
CA SER A 379 -46.27 4.83 -66.72
C SER A 379 -46.40 3.32 -66.47
N SER A 380 -46.02 2.90 -65.26
CA SER A 380 -46.39 1.63 -64.59
C SER A 380 -47.92 1.44 -64.53
N PRO A 381 -48.42 0.21 -64.24
CA PRO A 381 -48.69 -0.10 -62.83
C PRO A 381 -48.50 -1.56 -62.41
N ALA A 382 -48.50 -1.73 -61.08
CA ALA A 382 -48.37 -2.94 -60.29
C ALA A 382 -49.66 -3.79 -60.21
N SER A 383 -49.55 -4.98 -59.59
CA SER A 383 -50.45 -5.63 -58.59
C SER A 383 -50.54 -7.17 -58.81
N PRO A 384 -51.13 -7.99 -57.91
CA PRO A 384 -50.74 -8.22 -56.50
C PRO A 384 -50.87 -9.70 -56.04
N GLU A 385 -50.47 -9.95 -54.78
CA GLU A 385 -50.96 -10.91 -53.77
C GLU A 385 -51.40 -12.36 -54.11
N SER A 386 -50.93 -13.30 -53.28
CA SER A 386 -51.77 -14.43 -52.82
C SER A 386 -51.54 -14.74 -51.34
N LYS A 387 -52.62 -14.58 -50.57
CA LYS A 387 -52.82 -14.98 -49.17
C LYS A 387 -52.95 -16.50 -49.05
N ASN A 388 -52.64 -17.05 -47.88
CA ASN A 388 -53.45 -18.15 -47.35
C ASN A 388 -53.53 -18.12 -45.82
N ALA A 389 -54.70 -18.49 -45.31
CA ALA A 389 -55.18 -18.28 -43.94
C ALA A 389 -55.61 -19.60 -43.28
N LYS A 390 -55.60 -19.65 -41.93
CA LYS A 390 -56.63 -20.16 -40.98
C LYS A 390 -55.99 -20.53 -39.64
N ALA A 391 -56.34 -19.86 -38.51
CA ALA A 391 -57.52 -20.07 -37.61
C ALA A 391 -57.32 -21.26 -36.65
N LYS A 392 -57.66 -21.30 -35.35
CA LYS A 392 -58.38 -20.52 -34.30
C LYS A 392 -57.93 -21.16 -32.95
N SER A 393 -57.95 -20.53 -31.76
CA SER A 393 -59.10 -20.32 -30.85
C SER A 393 -58.58 -19.64 -29.56
N SER A 394 -59.07 -18.46 -29.18
CA SER A 394 -60.09 -18.17 -28.14
C SER A 394 -59.51 -17.73 -26.78
N PRO A 395 -60.24 -16.89 -26.00
CA PRO A 395 -59.68 -15.82 -25.17
C PRO A 395 -60.00 -15.96 -23.68
N ASP A 396 -59.42 -15.12 -22.81
CA ASP A 396 -60.19 -14.16 -22.00
C ASP A 396 -59.33 -13.35 -21.01
N GLU A 397 -59.72 -12.07 -20.95
CA GLU A 397 -59.64 -11.02 -19.92
C GLU A 397 -58.67 -11.12 -18.73
N ALA A 398 -57.95 -10.02 -18.45
CA ALA A 398 -58.38 -9.06 -17.43
C ALA A 398 -57.39 -7.90 -17.21
N SER A 399 -57.97 -6.70 -17.07
CA SER A 399 -57.59 -5.59 -16.18
C SER A 399 -56.16 -5.02 -16.27
N SER A 400 -55.99 -3.86 -16.91
CA SER A 400 -56.05 -2.52 -16.29
C SER A 400 -54.86 -2.19 -15.38
N PHE A 401 -54.03 -1.25 -15.79
CA PHE A 401 -54.03 0.11 -15.22
C PHE A 401 -52.98 0.95 -15.94
N THR A 402 -53.43 2.10 -16.43
CA THR A 402 -52.63 3.22 -16.90
C THR A 402 -52.22 4.07 -15.71
N GLU A 403 -50.94 4.42 -15.61
CA GLU A 403 -50.52 5.73 -15.11
C GLU A 403 -49.55 6.34 -16.10
N GLU A 404 -49.89 7.56 -16.50
CA GLU A 404 -49.20 8.43 -17.44
C GLU A 404 -48.09 9.23 -16.74
N ASP A 405 -47.38 9.98 -17.58
CA ASP A 405 -46.54 11.15 -17.34
C ASP A 405 -45.03 10.91 -17.23
N LYS A 406 -44.29 11.26 -18.30
CA LYS A 406 -43.66 12.59 -18.57
C LYS A 406 -42.42 12.74 -17.67
N GLU A 407 -41.25 13.17 -18.12
CA GLU A 407 -40.80 13.90 -19.31
C GLU A 407 -39.25 13.79 -19.32
N GLU A 408 -38.63 14.41 -20.33
CA GLU A 408 -37.23 14.87 -20.41
C GLU A 408 -36.29 14.11 -21.37
N ASP A 409 -36.37 14.56 -22.62
CA ASP A 409 -35.24 14.78 -23.52
C ASP A 409 -34.08 15.51 -22.84
N GLN A 410 -32.85 15.00 -22.98
CA GLN A 410 -31.77 15.81 -23.57
C GLN A 410 -30.53 14.98 -23.96
N ASP A 411 -30.26 15.05 -25.26
CA ASP A 411 -28.99 15.40 -25.89
C ASP A 411 -27.74 14.54 -25.68
N ARG A 412 -27.37 13.96 -26.83
CA ARG A 412 -26.07 13.41 -27.20
C ARG A 412 -25.01 14.50 -27.17
N GLU A 413 -23.98 14.32 -26.36
CA GLU A 413 -22.69 14.97 -26.55
C GLU A 413 -21.58 13.93 -26.80
N VAL A 414 -20.86 14.18 -27.89
CA VAL A 414 -19.88 13.30 -28.53
C VAL A 414 -18.57 13.35 -27.74
N SER A 415 -18.19 12.23 -27.09
CA SER A 415 -16.85 12.08 -26.51
C SER A 415 -15.87 11.56 -27.57
N LEU A 416 -14.99 12.46 -28.01
CA LEU A 416 -13.81 12.20 -28.82
C LEU A 416 -12.77 11.45 -27.97
N GLU A 417 -12.50 10.19 -28.29
CA GLU A 417 -11.31 9.50 -27.76
C GLU A 417 -10.03 10.04 -28.42
N PRO A 418 -8.97 10.38 -27.67
CA PRO A 418 -7.69 10.69 -28.27
C PRO A 418 -6.97 9.40 -28.64
N ARG A 419 -6.88 9.14 -29.95
CA ARG A 419 -5.99 8.10 -30.52
C ARG A 419 -4.54 8.43 -30.16
N LEU A 420 -3.90 7.56 -29.36
CA LEU A 420 -2.47 7.62 -29.08
C LEU A 420 -1.68 7.31 -30.37
N SER A 421 -0.65 8.11 -30.62
CA SER A 421 0.28 7.96 -31.75
C SER A 421 1.15 6.70 -31.57
N SER A 422 1.36 5.97 -32.67
CA SER A 422 2.18 4.76 -32.78
C SER A 422 3.61 4.90 -32.25
N SER A 423 4.07 6.13 -31.97
CA SER A 423 5.40 6.40 -31.40
C SER A 423 5.51 6.11 -29.90
N GLN A 424 4.39 5.94 -29.17
CA GLN A 424 4.39 5.59 -27.73
C GLN A 424 4.34 4.07 -27.48
N ARG A 425 4.01 3.26 -28.49
CA ARG A 425 3.94 1.79 -28.38
C ARG A 425 5.30 1.08 -28.52
N LEU A 426 6.34 1.77 -29.02
CA LEU A 426 7.62 1.16 -29.38
C LEU A 426 8.74 1.32 -28.32
N GLU A 427 8.46 1.90 -27.14
CA GLU A 427 9.53 2.22 -26.16
C GLU A 427 9.59 1.33 -24.91
N LEU A 428 8.77 0.28 -24.82
CA LEU A 428 8.82 -0.68 -23.70
C LEU A 428 9.49 -2.03 -24.04
N ASP A 429 9.88 -2.28 -25.29
CA ASP A 429 10.69 -3.46 -25.63
C ASP A 429 12.18 -3.31 -25.22
N PHE A 430 12.56 -2.17 -24.58
CA PHE A 430 13.92 -1.86 -24.13
C PHE A 430 14.01 -1.46 -22.63
N LEU A 431 12.97 -1.79 -21.84
CA LEU A 431 12.92 -1.72 -20.38
C LEU A 431 12.46 -3.06 -19.83
#